data_AF-A0A395NSR9-F1
#
_entry.id   AF-A0A395NSR9-F1
#
_cell.length_a   1.000
_cell.length_b   1.000
_cell.length_c   1.000
_cell.angle_alpha   90.00
_cell.angle_beta   90.00
_cell.angle_gamma   90.00
#
_symmetry.space_group_name_H-M   'P 1'
#
loop_
_entity.id
_entity.type
_entity.pdbx_description
1 polymer ?
#
loop_
_entity_poly.entity_id
_entity_poly.type
_entity_poly.pdbx_seq_one_letter_code
_entity_poly.pdbx_strand_id
1 'polypeptide(L)'
;MIGISAWDYVYIRTCIFLLHLIAPLSVIYSLVSCLIHPPFHVPHVLEVWLNLEAVFYLLVYLPRKIYLQTVVTYPTAGRDDRRRLFWRCHSNIPDPERYLTKWFRDAPVAEIKRENVKDFFRWAFLNSGEPDPAYDEELEEYIGEMEKLLGRKLEPGRGDAQCLRLTFDKVEMLHRSLIWYLVSFHGGLRNELLAHSTS
;
A
#
# COMPACT_ATOMS: atom_id res chain seq x y z
N MET A 1 10.81 21.79 11.87
CA MET A 1 9.47 21.75 11.23
C MET A 1 9.53 22.70 10.05
N ILE A 2 9.58 22.20 8.82
CA ILE A 2 9.66 23.03 7.62
C ILE A 2 8.33 23.79 7.51
N GLY A 3 8.39 25.12 7.50
CA GLY A 3 7.25 25.98 7.21
C GLY A 3 6.91 25.88 5.74
N ILE A 4 6.12 24.87 5.37
CA ILE A 4 5.64 24.69 4.01
C ILE A 4 4.56 25.75 3.81
N SER A 5 4.86 26.80 3.05
CA SER A 5 3.83 27.75 2.62
C SER A 5 2.75 26.97 1.86
N ALA A 6 1.48 27.36 1.96
CA ALA A 6 0.41 26.71 1.20
C ALA A 6 0.72 26.68 -0.31
N TRP A 7 1.46 27.69 -0.79
CA TRP A 7 1.97 27.76 -2.16
C TRP A 7 2.99 26.68 -2.51
N ASP A 8 3.92 26.37 -1.60
CA ASP A 8 4.92 25.31 -1.83
C ASP A 8 4.24 23.94 -1.93
N TYR A 9 3.23 23.71 -1.09
CA TYR A 9 2.44 22.48 -1.15
C TYR A 9 1.66 22.37 -2.47
N VAL A 10 1.00 23.43 -2.91
CA VAL A 10 0.28 23.47 -4.20
C VAL A 10 1.25 23.28 -5.36
N TYR A 11 2.41 23.92 -5.33
CA TYR A 11 3.46 23.78 -6.34
C TYR A 11 3.95 22.33 -6.44
N ILE A 12 4.35 21.73 -5.32
CA ILE A 12 4.81 20.33 -5.28
C ILE A 12 3.72 19.39 -5.80
N ARG A 13 2.46 19.58 -5.38
CA ARG A 13 1.35 18.73 -5.81
C ARG A 13 1.07 18.87 -7.30
N THR A 14 1.22 20.08 -7.86
CA THR A 14 1.07 20.35 -9.29
C THR A 14 2.20 19.69 -10.08
N CYS A 15 3.45 19.81 -9.64
CA CYS A 15 4.60 19.13 -10.26
C CYS A 15 4.45 17.61 -10.26
N ILE A 16 4.01 17.03 -9.13
CA ILE A 16 3.74 15.58 -9.03
C ILE A 16 2.65 15.17 -10.02
N PHE A 17 1.56 15.94 -10.11
CA PHE A 17 0.47 15.66 -11.03
C PHE A 17 0.92 15.72 -12.50
N LEU A 18 1.68 16.75 -12.88
CA LEU A 18 2.25 16.88 -14.22
C LEU A 18 3.14 15.70 -14.57
N LEU A 19 4.03 15.29 -13.64
CA LEU A 19 4.91 14.13 -13.84
C LEU A 19 4.14 12.81 -14.00
N HIS A 20 3.02 12.66 -13.29
CA HIS A 20 2.15 11.49 -13.43
C HIS A 20 1.37 11.49 -14.76
N LEU A 21 1.05 12.67 -15.29
CA LEU A 21 0.29 12.83 -16.54
C LEU A 21 1.14 12.52 -17.78
N ILE A 22 2.47 12.58 -17.69
CA ILE A 22 3.38 12.28 -18.81
C ILE A 22 3.17 10.85 -19.33
N ALA A 23 3.02 9.86 -18.45
CA ALA A 23 2.86 8.45 -18.84
C ALA A 23 1.53 8.13 -19.57
N PRO A 24 0.34 8.55 -19.11
CA PRO A 24 -0.89 8.34 -19.88
C PRO A 24 -0.90 9.18 -21.17
N LEU A 25 -0.33 10.39 -21.16
CA LEU A 25 -0.23 11.22 -22.37
C LEU A 25 0.70 10.60 -23.41
N SER A 26 1.82 10.01 -23.00
CA SER A 26 2.74 9.34 -23.93
C SER A 26 2.10 8.12 -24.57
N VAL A 27 1.37 7.31 -23.80
CA VAL A 27 0.61 6.15 -24.33
C VAL A 27 -0.49 6.60 -25.30
N ILE A 28 -1.26 7.64 -24.97
CA ILE A 28 -2.29 8.18 -25.86
C ILE A 28 -1.65 8.73 -27.14
N TYR A 29 -0.54 9.47 -27.04
CA TYR A 29 0.17 9.99 -28.19
C TYR A 29 0.68 8.87 -29.11
N SER A 30 1.36 7.86 -28.57
CA SER A 30 1.83 6.71 -29.35
C SER A 30 0.67 5.94 -30.01
N LEU A 31 -0.47 5.80 -29.33
CA LEU A 31 -1.65 5.13 -29.88
C LEU A 31 -2.30 5.96 -31.00
N VAL A 32 -2.49 7.26 -30.79
CA VAL A 32 -3.06 8.18 -31.80
C VAL A 32 -2.14 8.29 -33.01
N SER A 33 -0.82 8.38 -32.80
CA SER A 33 0.15 8.43 -33.90
C SER A 33 0.23 7.12 -34.70
N CYS A 34 -0.14 5.98 -34.10
CA CYS A 34 -0.28 4.70 -34.78
C CYS A 34 -1.57 4.63 -35.62
N LEU A 35 -2.65 5.26 -35.14
CA LEU A 35 -3.98 5.22 -35.78
C LEU A 35 -4.18 6.31 -36.84
N ILE A 36 -3.59 7.49 -36.63
CA ILE A 36 -3.73 8.68 -37.46
C ILE A 36 -2.32 9.24 -37.62
N HIS A 37 -1.75 9.20 -38.82
CA HIS A 37 -0.48 9.89 -39.07
C HIS A 37 -0.68 11.40 -38.84
N PRO A 38 -0.13 11.97 -37.76
CA PRO A 38 -0.35 13.37 -37.46
C PRO A 38 0.43 14.22 -38.47
N PRO A 39 -0.14 15.32 -38.99
CA PRO A 39 0.55 16.21 -39.93
C PRO A 39 1.58 17.12 -39.23
N PHE A 40 1.77 16.98 -37.92
CA PHE A 40 2.63 17.85 -37.10
C PHE A 40 3.99 17.19 -36.84
N HIS A 41 5.07 17.90 -37.20
CA HIS A 41 6.44 17.50 -36.88
C HIS A 41 6.75 17.74 -35.39
N VAL A 42 6.64 16.68 -34.60
CA VAL A 42 7.21 16.64 -33.24
C VAL A 42 8.72 16.42 -33.37
N PRO A 43 9.57 17.10 -32.57
CA PRO A 43 11.01 16.85 -32.60
C PRO A 43 11.31 15.39 -32.26
N HIS A 44 12.13 14.74 -33.08
CA HIS A 44 12.43 13.30 -33.00
C HIS A 44 12.91 12.85 -31.61
N VAL A 45 13.62 13.71 -30.88
CA VAL A 45 14.08 13.42 -29.50
C VAL A 45 12.89 13.24 -28.54
N LEU A 46 11.88 14.10 -28.65
CA LEU A 46 10.69 14.02 -27.81
C LEU A 46 9.84 12.80 -28.17
N GLU A 47 9.75 12.47 -29.45
CA GLU A 47 9.04 11.28 -29.92
C GLU A 47 9.68 9.97 -29.40
N VAL A 48 11.01 9.86 -29.48
CA VAL A 48 11.74 8.71 -28.91
C VAL A 48 11.53 8.63 -27.40
N TRP A 49 11.57 9.77 -26.70
CA TRP A 49 11.32 9.84 -25.26
C TRP A 49 9.92 9.36 -24.88
N LEU A 50 8.87 9.85 -25.57
CA LEU A 50 7.49 9.46 -25.32
C LEU A 50 7.26 7.97 -25.59
N ASN A 51 7.81 7.43 -26.67
CA ASN A 51 7.71 6.00 -26.97
C ASN A 51 8.42 5.14 -25.90
N LEU A 52 9.58 5.56 -25.43
CA LEU A 52 10.32 4.85 -24.38
C LEU A 52 9.54 4.85 -23.06
N GLU A 53 8.95 5.98 -22.68
CA GLU A 53 8.05 6.10 -21.52
C GLU A 53 6.81 5.20 -21.67
N ALA A 54 6.19 5.18 -22.85
CA ALA A 54 5.02 4.35 -23.13
C ALA A 54 5.34 2.85 -23.03
N VAL A 55 6.47 2.41 -23.59
CA VAL A 55 6.96 1.03 -23.49
C VAL A 55 7.23 0.65 -22.04
N PHE A 56 7.88 1.52 -21.27
CA PHE A 56 8.14 1.28 -19.84
C PHE A 56 6.84 1.17 -19.03
N TYR A 57 5.88 2.07 -19.28
CA TYR A 57 4.58 2.05 -18.61
C TYR A 57 3.84 0.73 -18.88
N LEU A 58 3.78 0.30 -20.15
CA LEU A 58 3.04 -0.89 -20.55
C LEU A 58 3.74 -2.20 -20.17
N LEU A 59 5.06 -2.31 -20.36
CA LEU A 59 5.79 -3.57 -20.19
C LEU A 59 6.37 -3.77 -18.79
N VAL A 60 6.57 -2.69 -18.01
CA VAL A 60 7.17 -2.80 -16.67
C VAL A 60 6.15 -2.45 -15.62
N TYR A 61 5.56 -1.25 -15.69
CA TYR A 61 4.68 -0.76 -14.63
C TYR A 61 3.37 -1.55 -14.53
N LEU A 62 2.68 -1.75 -15.65
CA LEU A 62 1.39 -2.45 -15.67
C LEU A 62 1.48 -3.91 -15.20
N PRO A 63 2.36 -4.78 -15.75
CA PRO A 63 2.46 -6.16 -15.29
C PRO A 63 2.95 -6.25 -13.85
N ARG A 64 3.88 -5.38 -13.42
CA ARG A 64 4.31 -5.30 -12.02
C ARG A 64 3.15 -4.90 -11.11
N LYS A 65 2.27 -4.02 -11.56
CA LYS A 65 1.06 -3.64 -10.82
C LYS A 65 0.09 -4.79 -10.66
N ILE A 66 -0.17 -5.52 -11.73
CA ILE A 66 -1.03 -6.70 -11.66
C ILE A 66 -0.40 -7.75 -10.73
N TYR A 67 0.89 -8.03 -10.88
CA TYR A 67 1.62 -8.98 -10.06
C TYR A 67 1.56 -8.62 -8.56
N LEU A 68 1.90 -7.38 -8.20
CA LEU A 68 1.90 -6.94 -6.80
C LEU A 68 0.48 -6.81 -6.20
N GLN A 69 -0.54 -6.64 -7.02
CA GLN A 69 -1.94 -6.60 -6.56
C GLN A 69 -2.57 -8.00 -6.53
N THR A 70 -1.86 -9.03 -6.97
CA THR A 70 -2.33 -10.41 -6.84
C THR A 70 -2.32 -10.78 -5.37
N VAL A 71 -3.51 -11.07 -4.84
CA VAL A 71 -3.66 -11.57 -3.48
C VAL A 71 -2.94 -12.92 -3.39
N VAL A 72 -1.92 -12.99 -2.54
CA VAL A 72 -1.19 -14.24 -2.33
C VAL A 72 -1.90 -15.05 -1.25
N THR A 73 -2.61 -16.08 -1.68
CA THR A 73 -3.22 -17.06 -0.78
C THR A 73 -2.16 -18.06 -0.34
N TYR A 74 -1.72 -17.96 0.92
CA TYR A 74 -0.87 -18.97 1.54
C TYR A 74 -1.73 -20.08 2.17
N PRO A 75 -1.27 -21.35 2.16
CA PRO A 75 -1.98 -22.41 2.85
C PRO A 75 -2.08 -22.08 4.34
N THR A 76 -3.30 -22.07 4.86
CA THR A 76 -3.55 -21.76 6.27
C THR A 76 -2.94 -22.84 7.14
N ALA A 77 -2.12 -22.45 8.13
CA ALA A 77 -1.53 -23.37 9.09
C ALA A 77 -2.62 -24.12 9.87
N GLY A 78 -2.28 -25.29 10.44
CA GLY A 78 -3.21 -26.06 11.27
C GLY A 78 -3.71 -25.28 12.48
N ARG A 79 -4.89 -25.64 13.01
CA ARG A 79 -5.54 -24.97 14.14
C ARG A 79 -4.60 -24.80 15.34
N ASP A 80 -3.85 -25.84 15.70
CA ASP A 80 -2.94 -25.82 16.85
C ASP A 80 -1.78 -24.83 16.66
N ASP A 81 -1.24 -24.73 15.45
CA ASP A 81 -0.14 -23.81 15.15
C ASP A 81 -0.62 -22.36 15.12
N ARG A 82 -1.84 -22.09 14.60
CA ARG A 82 -2.48 -20.77 14.69
C ARG A 82 -2.68 -20.34 16.14
N ARG A 83 -3.19 -21.26 16.98
CA ARG A 83 -3.39 -21.00 18.40
C ARG A 83 -2.07 -20.70 19.11
N ARG A 84 -1.01 -21.47 18.83
CA ARG A 84 0.35 -21.21 19.35
C ARG A 84 0.88 -19.84 18.93
N LEU A 85 0.68 -19.46 17.66
CA LEU A 85 1.06 -18.15 17.16
C LEU A 85 0.29 -17.03 17.86
N PHE A 86 -1.02 -17.19 18.04
CA PHE A 86 -1.87 -16.26 18.78
C PHE A 86 -1.32 -16.04 20.18
N TRP A 87 -1.11 -17.10 20.96
CA TRP A 87 -0.58 -16.99 22.33
C TRP A 87 0.79 -16.32 22.40
N ARG A 88 1.66 -16.62 21.44
CA ARG A 88 3.00 -16.00 21.37
C ARG A 88 2.89 -14.51 21.08
N CYS A 89 2.06 -14.09 20.13
CA CYS A 89 1.83 -12.68 19.85
C CYS A 89 1.23 -11.98 21.07
N HIS A 90 0.17 -12.58 21.62
CA HIS A 90 -0.62 -12.07 22.73
C HIS A 90 0.21 -11.84 24.01
N SER A 91 1.13 -12.77 24.33
CA SER A 91 2.02 -12.66 25.49
C SER A 91 3.06 -11.54 25.39
N ASN A 92 3.30 -11.02 24.19
CA ASN A 92 4.28 -9.97 23.91
C ASN A 92 3.62 -8.59 23.70
N ILE A 93 2.32 -8.44 23.99
CA ILE A 93 1.62 -7.15 23.86
C ILE A 93 1.78 -6.36 25.17
N PRO A 94 2.59 -5.29 25.21
CA PRO A 94 2.72 -4.48 26.42
C PRO A 94 1.52 -3.56 26.66
N ASP A 95 0.88 -3.09 25.58
CA ASP A 95 -0.27 -2.19 25.61
C ASP A 95 -1.31 -2.63 24.57
N PRO A 96 -2.40 -3.30 24.99
CA PRO A 96 -3.40 -3.86 24.08
C PRO A 96 -4.25 -2.80 23.39
N GLU A 97 -4.51 -1.65 24.02
CA GLU A 97 -5.27 -0.57 23.39
C GLU A 97 -4.47 0.04 22.26
N ARG A 98 -3.21 0.40 22.54
CA ARG A 98 -2.33 0.98 21.52
C ARG A 98 -2.02 -0.01 20.41
N TYR A 99 -1.91 -1.31 20.73
CA TYR A 99 -1.77 -2.36 19.72
C TYR A 99 -2.94 -2.34 18.74
N LEU A 100 -4.18 -2.38 19.24
CA LEU A 100 -5.36 -2.35 18.37
C LEU A 100 -5.44 -1.04 17.59
N THR A 101 -5.36 0.12 18.25
CA THR A 101 -5.42 1.42 17.57
C THR A 101 -4.41 1.53 16.44
N LYS A 102 -3.18 1.00 16.60
CA LYS A 102 -2.17 0.97 15.54
C LYS A 102 -2.58 0.10 14.34
N TRP A 103 -3.18 -1.06 14.58
CA TRP A 103 -3.71 -1.92 13.52
C TRP A 103 -4.96 -1.36 12.84
N PHE A 104 -5.70 -0.48 13.51
CA PHE A 104 -6.88 0.22 12.99
C PHE A 104 -6.55 1.64 12.49
N ARG A 105 -5.34 1.90 12.01
CA ARG A 105 -4.92 3.18 11.41
C ARG A 105 -5.08 4.39 12.34
N ASP A 106 -4.75 4.19 13.61
CA ASP A 106 -4.90 5.18 14.68
C ASP A 106 -6.36 5.65 14.91
N ALA A 107 -7.34 4.78 14.60
CA ALA A 107 -8.77 5.06 14.83
C ALA A 107 -9.12 5.18 16.33
N PRO A 108 -10.14 5.98 16.68
CA PRO A 108 -10.65 6.07 18.04
C PRO A 108 -11.09 4.70 18.55
N VAL A 109 -10.74 4.39 19.78
CA VAL A 109 -11.07 3.12 20.44
C VAL A 109 -12.59 2.84 20.45
N ALA A 110 -13.41 3.88 20.54
CA ALA A 110 -14.88 3.78 20.50
C ALA A 110 -15.42 3.28 19.14
N GLU A 111 -14.67 3.46 18.05
CA GLU A 111 -15.03 2.96 16.72
C GLU A 111 -14.56 1.52 16.49
N ILE A 112 -13.67 1.00 17.34
CA ILE A 112 -13.16 -0.37 17.26
C ILE A 112 -14.13 -1.29 18.01
N LYS A 113 -15.04 -1.91 17.25
CA LYS A 113 -16.04 -2.84 17.79
C LYS A 113 -15.66 -4.31 17.58
N ARG A 114 -16.42 -5.21 18.19
CA ARG A 114 -16.18 -6.67 18.17
C ARG A 114 -16.03 -7.22 16.75
N GLU A 115 -16.90 -6.83 15.82
CA GLU A 115 -16.85 -7.33 14.44
C GLU A 115 -15.62 -6.83 13.67
N ASN A 116 -15.14 -5.62 13.96
CA ASN A 116 -13.93 -5.08 13.36
C ASN A 116 -12.70 -5.88 13.81
N VAL A 117 -12.65 -6.27 15.09
CA VAL A 117 -11.58 -7.12 15.64
C VAL A 117 -11.64 -8.55 15.10
N LYS A 118 -12.84 -9.10 14.85
CA LYS A 118 -12.99 -10.38 14.12
C LYS A 118 -12.36 -10.31 12.74
N ASP A 119 -12.68 -9.28 11.98
CA ASP A 119 -12.13 -9.09 10.63
C ASP A 119 -10.60 -8.97 10.66
N PHE A 120 -10.05 -8.32 11.68
CA PHE A 120 -8.61 -8.27 11.91
C PHE A 120 -8.00 -9.66 12.17
N PHE A 121 -8.56 -10.48 13.07
CA PHE A 121 -8.03 -11.82 13.35
C PHE A 121 -8.22 -12.81 12.21
N ARG A 122 -9.32 -12.69 11.45
CA ARG A 122 -9.55 -13.44 10.21
C ARG A 122 -8.40 -13.21 9.24
N TRP A 123 -8.05 -11.95 9.02
CA TRP A 123 -6.90 -11.62 8.19
C TRP A 123 -5.59 -12.12 8.81
N ALA A 124 -5.31 -11.79 10.08
CA ALA A 124 -4.01 -11.99 10.71
C ALA A 124 -3.62 -13.47 10.86
N PHE A 125 -4.57 -14.35 11.17
CA PHE A 125 -4.28 -15.76 11.47
C PHE A 125 -4.80 -16.75 10.43
N LEU A 126 -5.91 -16.44 9.75
CA LEU A 126 -6.47 -17.31 8.72
C LEU A 126 -6.02 -16.91 7.31
N ASN A 127 -5.47 -15.71 7.13
CA ASN A 127 -5.17 -15.10 5.83
C ASN A 127 -6.38 -15.22 4.87
N SER A 128 -7.59 -15.09 5.42
CA SER A 128 -8.86 -15.10 4.69
C SER A 128 -9.52 -13.74 4.80
N GLY A 129 -10.07 -13.27 3.67
CA GLY A 129 -10.90 -12.07 3.61
C GLY A 129 -12.39 -12.37 3.73
N GLU A 130 -12.79 -13.63 3.60
CA GLU A 130 -14.19 -14.04 3.60
C GLU A 130 -14.59 -14.67 4.95
N PRO A 131 -15.80 -14.37 5.45
CA PRO A 131 -16.32 -14.99 6.66
C PRO A 131 -16.65 -16.47 6.37
N ASP A 132 -15.99 -17.36 7.11
CA ASP A 132 -16.22 -18.81 7.04
C ASP A 132 -16.69 -19.30 8.42
N PRO A 133 -17.90 -19.87 8.51
CA PRO A 133 -18.47 -20.34 9.77
C PRO A 133 -17.62 -21.44 10.44
N ALA A 134 -16.76 -22.14 9.70
CA ALA A 134 -15.88 -23.16 10.26
C ALA A 134 -14.87 -22.59 11.27
N TYR A 135 -14.54 -21.30 11.17
CA TYR A 135 -13.57 -20.64 12.06
C TYR A 135 -14.20 -19.67 13.07
N ASP A 136 -15.51 -19.49 13.06
CA ASP A 136 -16.17 -18.54 13.95
C ASP A 136 -15.94 -18.90 15.43
N GLU A 137 -15.97 -20.18 15.79
CA GLU A 137 -15.66 -20.63 17.16
C GLU A 137 -14.23 -20.27 17.59
N GLU A 138 -13.25 -20.43 16.70
CA GLU A 138 -11.84 -20.09 16.97
C GLU A 138 -11.65 -18.58 17.10
N LEU A 139 -12.35 -17.80 16.28
CA LEU A 139 -12.32 -16.34 16.35
C LEU A 139 -12.96 -15.80 17.63
N GLU A 140 -14.08 -16.40 18.06
CA GLU A 140 -14.71 -16.03 19.34
C GLU A 140 -13.79 -16.31 20.53
N GLU A 141 -13.02 -17.40 20.50
CA GLU A 141 -11.96 -17.67 21.50
C GLU A 141 -10.91 -16.54 21.51
N TYR A 142 -10.39 -16.15 20.35
CA TYR A 142 -9.36 -15.09 20.25
C TYR A 142 -9.85 -13.71 20.68
N ILE A 143 -11.10 -13.36 20.37
CA ILE A 143 -11.73 -12.13 20.88
C ILE A 143 -11.84 -12.20 22.39
N GLY A 144 -12.28 -13.33 22.95
CA GLY A 144 -12.43 -13.49 24.39
C GLY A 144 -11.12 -13.25 25.13
N GLU A 145 -10.00 -13.77 24.62
CA GLU A 145 -8.68 -13.51 25.18
C GLU A 145 -8.24 -12.04 24.99
N MET A 146 -8.55 -11.42 23.85
CA MET A 146 -8.29 -9.99 23.63
C MET A 146 -9.09 -9.09 24.59
N GLU A 147 -10.36 -9.39 24.84
CA GLU A 147 -11.21 -8.69 25.82
C GLU A 147 -10.65 -8.83 27.25
N LYS A 148 -10.08 -9.99 27.59
CA LYS A 148 -9.38 -10.19 28.87
C LYS A 148 -8.14 -9.31 28.99
N LEU A 149 -7.31 -9.21 27.96
CA LEU A 149 -6.15 -8.30 27.98
C LEU A 149 -6.52 -6.83 28.08
N LEU A 150 -7.57 -6.43 27.35
CA LEU A 150 -8.07 -5.05 27.39
C LEU A 150 -8.68 -4.70 28.76
N GLY A 151 -9.03 -5.68 29.59
CA GLY A 151 -9.74 -5.47 30.83
C GLY A 151 -11.17 -4.95 30.64
N ARG A 152 -11.69 -4.96 29.40
CA ARG A 152 -13.05 -4.53 29.05
C ARG A 152 -13.60 -5.37 27.91
N LYS A 153 -14.94 -5.42 27.83
CA LYS A 153 -15.62 -5.99 26.68
C LYS A 153 -15.63 -4.99 25.52
N LEU A 154 -15.48 -5.50 24.30
CA LEU A 154 -15.64 -4.70 23.09
C LEU A 154 -17.13 -4.44 22.86
N GLU A 155 -17.47 -3.27 22.36
CA GLU A 155 -18.85 -2.96 22.03
C GLU A 155 -19.39 -3.89 20.93
N PRO A 156 -20.64 -4.37 21.07
CA PRO A 156 -21.25 -5.21 20.05
C PRO A 156 -21.51 -4.42 18.76
N GLY A 157 -21.39 -5.11 17.63
CA GLY A 157 -21.66 -4.57 16.30
C GLY A 157 -20.40 -4.16 15.54
N ARG A 158 -20.62 -3.35 14.49
CA ARG A 158 -19.58 -2.87 13.58
C ARG A 158 -19.42 -1.35 13.74
N GLY A 159 -18.19 -0.90 13.93
CA GLY A 159 -17.84 0.52 13.90
C GLY A 159 -17.20 0.90 12.56
N ASP A 160 -16.86 2.18 12.41
CA ASP A 160 -16.31 2.73 11.16
C ASP A 160 -14.81 2.42 10.97
N ALA A 161 -14.12 1.99 12.03
CA ALA A 161 -12.69 1.71 12.00
C ALA A 161 -12.32 0.57 11.04
N GLN A 162 -11.44 0.83 10.08
CA GLN A 162 -10.94 -0.21 9.15
C GLN A 162 -9.63 -0.81 9.67
N CYS A 163 -9.57 -2.13 9.78
CA CYS A 163 -8.32 -2.83 10.09
C CYS A 163 -7.37 -2.80 8.88
N LEU A 164 -6.07 -2.72 9.16
CA LEU A 164 -5.04 -2.89 8.16
C LEU A 164 -4.95 -4.37 7.77
N ARG A 165 -5.05 -4.67 6.48
CA ARG A 165 -4.92 -6.04 5.96
C ARG A 165 -3.79 -6.11 4.94
N LEU A 166 -2.56 -6.33 5.41
CA LEU A 166 -1.36 -6.18 4.56
C LEU A 166 -1.36 -7.07 3.29
N THR A 167 -2.03 -8.22 3.32
CA THR A 167 -2.10 -9.15 2.17
C THR A 167 -3.29 -8.89 1.23
N PHE A 168 -4.32 -8.16 1.67
CA PHE A 168 -5.54 -7.91 0.89
C PHE A 168 -5.73 -6.45 0.51
N ASP A 169 -5.29 -5.51 1.34
CA ASP A 169 -5.41 -4.09 1.09
C ASP A 169 -4.59 -3.74 -0.15
N LYS A 170 -5.22 -3.07 -1.12
CA LYS A 170 -4.57 -2.66 -2.34
C LYS A 170 -3.40 -1.73 -2.00
N VAL A 171 -2.20 -2.13 -2.39
CA VAL A 171 -1.06 -1.21 -2.36
C VAL A 171 -1.32 -0.11 -3.37
N GLU A 172 -1.46 1.12 -2.87
CA GLU A 172 -1.53 2.31 -3.72
C GLU A 172 -0.17 2.52 -4.38
N MET A 173 -0.02 1.94 -5.56
CA MET A 173 1.16 2.17 -6.38
C MET A 173 0.98 3.42 -7.21
N LEU A 174 1.86 4.38 -6.96
CA LEU A 174 2.03 5.56 -7.78
C LEU A 174 3.03 5.26 -8.90
N HIS A 175 2.64 5.60 -10.14
CA HIS A 175 3.55 5.50 -11.27
C HIS A 175 4.62 6.59 -11.16
N ARG A 176 5.89 6.19 -11.10
CA ARG A 176 7.03 7.10 -11.19
C ARG A 176 7.55 7.05 -12.61
N SER A 177 7.59 8.21 -13.28
CA SER A 177 8.10 8.31 -14.65
C SER A 177 9.57 7.95 -14.75
N LEU A 178 10.06 7.62 -15.95
CA LEU A 178 11.49 7.29 -16.12
C LEU A 178 12.40 8.46 -15.76
N ILE A 179 11.96 9.70 -16.01
CA ILE A 179 12.69 10.92 -15.59
C ILE A 179 12.96 10.86 -14.09
N TRP A 180 11.97 10.43 -13.30
CA TRP A 180 12.13 10.31 -11.86
C TRP A 180 13.25 9.33 -11.48
N TYR A 181 13.30 8.18 -12.16
CA TYR A 181 14.36 7.19 -11.94
C TYR A 181 15.73 7.70 -12.40
N LEU A 182 15.83 8.36 -13.55
CA LEU A 182 17.08 8.93 -14.05
C LEU A 182 17.62 10.01 -13.12
N VAL A 183 16.76 10.95 -12.69
CA VAL A 183 17.16 12.04 -11.78
C VAL A 183 17.55 11.49 -10.41
N SER A 184 16.79 10.54 -9.86
CA SER A 184 17.11 9.91 -8.57
C SER A 184 18.45 9.17 -8.63
N PHE A 185 18.70 8.44 -9.72
CA PHE A 185 19.96 7.71 -9.93
C PHE A 185 21.16 8.65 -10.07
N HIS A 186 21.05 9.70 -10.89
CA HIS A 186 22.13 10.69 -11.07
C HIS A 186 22.37 11.51 -9.79
N GLY A 187 21.31 11.84 -9.05
CA GLY A 187 21.41 12.53 -7.76
C GLY A 187 22.12 11.69 -6.69
N GLY A 188 21.81 10.38 -6.65
CA GLY A 188 22.48 9.43 -5.76
C GLY A 188 23.96 9.27 -6.09
N LEU A 189 24.30 9.07 -7.37
CA LEU A 189 25.68 8.91 -7.83
C LEU A 189 26.54 10.16 -7.56
N ARG A 190 25.95 11.35 -7.71
CA ARG A 190 26.64 12.62 -7.38
C ARG A 190 26.94 12.73 -5.87
N ASN A 191 26.03 12.30 -5.01
CA ASN A 191 26.25 12.33 -3.57
C ASN A 191 27.31 11.31 -3.12
N GLU A 192 27.36 10.13 -3.73
CA GLU A 192 28.40 9.12 -3.47
C GLU A 192 29.79 9.58 -3.94
N LEU A 193 29.88 10.20 -5.12
CA LEU A 193 31.13 10.76 -5.64
C LEU A 193 31.65 11.92 -4.77
N LEU A 194 30.75 12.76 -4.25
CA LEU A 194 31.13 13.84 -3.33
C LEU A 194 31.59 13.29 -1.97
N ALA A 195 30.95 12.22 -1.46
CA ALA A 195 31.37 11.57 -0.22
C ALA A 195 32.77 10.95 -0.32
N HIS A 196 33.12 10.37 -1.47
CA HIS A 196 34.46 9.82 -1.73
C HIS A 196 35.54 10.87 -2.03
N SER A 197 35.17 12.08 -2.45
CA SER A 197 36.11 13.19 -2.66
C SER A 197 36.48 13.94 -1.37
N THR A 198 35.73 13.74 -0.30
CA THR A 198 35.94 14.40 1.01
C THR A 198 36.57 13.49 2.08
N SER A 199 36.93 12.26 1.72
CA SER A 199 37.68 11.31 2.55
C SER A 199 39.12 11.20 2.07
#